data_AF-A0A833DM98-F1
#
_entry.id   AF-A0A833DM98-F1
#
_cell.length_a   1.000
_cell.length_b   1.000
_cell.length_c   1.000
_cell.angle_alpha   90.00
_cell.angle_beta   90.00
_cell.angle_gamma   90.00
#
_symmetry.space_group_name_H-M   'P 1'
#
loop_
_entity.id
_entity.type
_entity.pdbx_description
1 polymer ?
#
loop_
_entity_poly.entity_id
_entity_poly.type
_entity_poly.pdbx_seq_one_letter_code
_entity_poly.pdbx_strand_id
1 'polypeptide(L)'
;MSEPNYAGNIIINLASLPDFLRKPILKKRIMEFFSMSEPDKSEIINNALEAGPTIPFPNFSKLFKTWLEVLCTVSEENRNAMFSNYIKHIINSPQKIIAFNLDGILEIFLSLEDSNQKIVSTSIQNAIKNIDQDSKRKLILLIPENARKIVGF
;
A
#
# COMPACT_ATOMS: atom_id res chain seq x y z
N MET A 1 -17.50 -9.31 21.64
CA MET A 1 -18.01 -8.93 20.30
C MET A 1 -16.98 -8.01 19.71
N SER A 2 -16.40 -8.35 18.56
CA SER A 2 -15.44 -7.47 17.87
C SER A 2 -16.18 -6.25 17.32
N GLU A 3 -15.67 -5.05 17.57
CA GLU A 3 -16.21 -3.81 17.01
C GLU A 3 -16.30 -3.91 15.47
N PRO A 4 -17.32 -3.31 14.84
CA PRO A 4 -17.42 -3.31 13.39
C PRO A 4 -16.17 -2.62 12.80
N ASN A 5 -15.47 -3.29 11.87
CA ASN A 5 -14.35 -2.67 11.16
C ASN A 5 -14.90 -1.65 10.13
N TYR A 6 -15.28 -0.47 10.62
CA TYR A 6 -15.87 0.61 9.81
C TYR A 6 -14.93 1.07 8.70
N ALA A 7 -13.63 1.13 8.98
CA ALA A 7 -12.61 1.47 7.99
C ALA A 7 -12.53 0.40 6.89
N GLY A 8 -12.58 -0.88 7.25
CA GLY A 8 -12.61 -1.99 6.28
C GLY A 8 -13.84 -1.96 5.39
N ASN A 9 -15.02 -1.67 5.95
CA ASN A 9 -16.25 -1.52 5.18
C ASN A 9 -16.16 -0.36 4.15
N ILE A 10 -15.50 0.75 4.51
CA ILE A 10 -15.26 1.87 3.59
C ILE A 10 -14.32 1.43 2.45
N ILE A 11 -13.24 0.71 2.74
CA ILE A 11 -12.29 0.22 1.73
C ILE A 11 -12.98 -0.76 0.77
N ILE A 12 -13.80 -1.68 1.29
CA ILE A 12 -14.59 -2.62 0.47
C ILE A 12 -15.55 -1.87 -0.46
N ASN A 13 -16.23 -0.84 0.04
CA ASN A 13 -17.12 -0.02 -0.77
C ASN A 13 -16.35 0.74 -1.86
N LEU A 14 -15.18 1.31 -1.54
CA LEU A 14 -14.32 1.97 -2.53
C LEU A 14 -13.88 1.02 -3.64
N ALA A 15 -13.59 -0.24 -3.31
CA ALA A 15 -13.18 -1.25 -4.28
C ALA A 15 -14.27 -1.58 -5.31
N SER A 16 -15.53 -1.34 -4.96
CA SER A 16 -16.69 -1.63 -5.82
C SER A 16 -17.11 -0.45 -6.69
N LEU A 17 -16.57 0.75 -6.45
CA LEU A 17 -16.92 1.94 -7.23
C LEU A 17 -16.28 1.94 -8.62
N PRO A 18 -16.92 2.56 -9.64
CA PRO A 18 -16.28 2.86 -10.93
C PRO A 18 -15.04 3.76 -10.79
N ASP A 19 -14.09 3.62 -11.71
CA ASP A 19 -12.78 4.30 -11.63
C ASP A 19 -12.89 5.84 -11.56
N PHE A 20 -13.83 6.44 -12.31
CA PHE A 20 -14.04 7.89 -12.33
C PHE A 20 -14.51 8.46 -10.99
N LEU A 21 -15.16 7.65 -10.14
CA LEU A 21 -15.51 8.02 -8.77
C LEU A 21 -14.39 7.65 -7.80
N ARG A 22 -13.78 6.47 -7.98
CA ARG A 22 -12.74 5.95 -7.08
C ARG A 22 -11.52 6.88 -7.03
N LYS A 23 -11.04 7.33 -8.18
CA LYS A 23 -9.82 8.14 -8.31
C LYS A 23 -9.85 9.46 -7.53
N PRO A 24 -10.86 10.35 -7.68
CA PRO A 24 -10.93 11.59 -6.90
C PRO A 24 -11.13 11.33 -5.40
N ILE A 25 -11.90 10.30 -5.01
CA ILE A 25 -12.10 9.96 -3.59
C ILE A 25 -10.79 9.49 -2.96
N LEU A 26 -10.06 8.58 -3.61
CA LEU A 26 -8.76 8.12 -3.14
C LEU A 26 -7.75 9.26 -3.04
N LYS A 27 -7.72 10.16 -4.03
CA LYS A 27 -6.83 11.32 -3.99
C LYS A 27 -7.12 12.20 -2.77
N LYS A 28 -8.40 12.49 -2.50
CA LYS A 28 -8.80 13.25 -1.31
C LYS A 28 -8.36 12.56 -0.02
N ARG A 29 -8.63 11.25 0.12
CA ARG A 29 -8.25 10.48 1.31
C ARG A 29 -6.74 10.40 1.53
N ILE A 30 -5.97 10.22 0.47
CA ILE A 30 -4.50 10.22 0.52
C ILE A 30 -3.97 11.59 0.97
N MET A 31 -4.54 12.69 0.46
CA MET A 31 -4.14 14.03 0.91
C MET A 31 -4.52 14.29 2.37
N GLU A 32 -5.71 13.86 2.81
CA GLU A 32 -6.13 13.94 4.21
C GLU A 32 -5.17 13.17 5.14
N PHE A 33 -4.75 11.96 4.72
CA PHE A 33 -3.81 11.13 5.49
C PHE A 33 -2.51 11.86 5.83
N PHE A 34 -1.96 12.66 4.91
CA PHE A 34 -0.71 13.38 5.17
C PHE A 34 -0.84 14.50 6.20
N SER A 35 -2.05 15.02 6.41
CA SER A 35 -2.35 16.05 7.40
C SER A 35 -2.74 15.49 8.79
N MET A 36 -2.81 14.17 8.95
CA MET A 36 -3.21 13.52 10.20
C MET A 36 -2.06 13.38 11.20
N SER A 37 -2.41 13.10 12.46
CA SER A 37 -1.44 12.76 13.49
C SER A 37 -0.84 11.36 13.25
N GLU A 38 0.34 11.09 13.82
CA GLU A 38 0.98 9.77 13.66
C GLU A 38 0.15 8.60 14.21
N PRO A 39 -0.56 8.71 15.37
CA PRO A 39 -1.51 7.70 15.81
C PRO A 39 -2.61 7.41 14.79
N ASP A 40 -3.23 8.45 14.23
CA ASP A 40 -4.31 8.30 13.25
C ASP A 40 -3.82 7.66 11.95
N LYS A 41 -2.62 8.06 11.48
CA LYS A 41 -1.98 7.42 10.32
C LYS A 41 -1.75 5.95 10.57
N SER A 42 -1.22 5.60 11.75
CA SER A 42 -0.97 4.22 12.16
C SER A 42 -2.26 3.39 12.18
N GLU A 43 -3.36 3.96 12.68
CA GLU A 43 -4.67 3.32 12.68
C GLU A 43 -5.17 3.05 11.25
N ILE A 44 -5.09 4.05 10.36
CA ILE A 44 -5.52 3.91 8.96
C ILE A 44 -4.73 2.82 8.24
N ILE A 45 -3.40 2.78 8.42
CA ILE A 45 -2.54 1.77 7.80
C ILE A 45 -2.88 0.37 8.33
N ASN A 46 -3.10 0.24 9.63
CA ASN A 46 -3.50 -1.03 10.23
C ASN A 46 -4.84 -1.52 9.69
N ASN A 47 -5.84 -0.64 9.61
CA ASN A 47 -7.15 -0.94 9.08
C ASN A 47 -7.08 -1.36 7.60
N ALA A 48 -6.24 -0.69 6.80
CA ALA A 48 -6.04 -1.05 5.40
C ALA A 48 -5.36 -2.42 5.23
N LEU A 49 -4.34 -2.72 6.04
CA LEU A 49 -3.68 -4.03 6.03
C LEU A 49 -4.60 -5.16 6.50
N GLU A 50 -5.57 -4.89 7.37
CA GLU A 50 -6.54 -5.88 7.84
C GLU A 50 -7.69 -6.10 6.84
N ALA A 51 -8.17 -5.03 6.19
CA ALA A 51 -9.26 -5.11 5.24
C ALA A 51 -8.82 -5.63 3.86
N GLY A 52 -7.62 -5.27 3.42
CA GLY A 52 -7.06 -5.64 2.11
C GLY A 52 -7.26 -7.11 1.71
N PRO A 53 -6.84 -8.10 2.52
CA PRO A 53 -6.95 -9.52 2.17
C PRO A 53 -8.39 -10.05 2.22
N THR A 54 -9.33 -9.33 2.84
CA THR A 54 -10.75 -9.73 2.89
C THR A 54 -11.54 -9.31 1.64
N ILE A 55 -10.97 -8.43 0.81
CA ILE A 55 -11.62 -7.96 -0.42
C ILE A 55 -11.43 -9.03 -1.51
N PRO A 56 -12.49 -9.41 -2.26
CA PRO A 56 -12.34 -10.28 -3.42
C PRO A 56 -11.25 -9.77 -4.37
N PHE A 57 -10.31 -10.64 -4.74
CA PHE A 57 -9.09 -10.24 -5.45
C PHE A 57 -9.33 -9.37 -6.70
N PRO A 58 -10.35 -9.62 -7.56
CA PRO A 58 -10.63 -8.74 -8.70
C PRO A 58 -10.96 -7.28 -8.31
N ASN A 59 -11.64 -7.08 -7.17
CA ASN A 59 -11.98 -5.75 -6.67
C ASN A 59 -10.77 -5.11 -5.97
N PHE A 60 -10.01 -5.91 -5.20
CA PHE A 60 -8.74 -5.48 -4.61
C PHE A 60 -7.77 -5.01 -5.70
N SER A 61 -7.64 -5.77 -6.79
CA SER A 61 -6.76 -5.46 -7.91
C SER A 61 -7.07 -4.11 -8.52
N LYS A 62 -8.35 -3.84 -8.81
CA LYS A 62 -8.81 -2.54 -9.30
C LYS A 62 -8.53 -1.42 -8.31
N LEU A 63 -8.86 -1.62 -7.03
CA LEU A 63 -8.63 -0.63 -5.97
C LEU A 63 -7.15 -0.28 -5.85
N PHE A 64 -6.30 -1.31 -5.73
CA PHE A 64 -4.87 -1.16 -5.50
C PHE A 64 -4.17 -0.53 -6.70
N LYS A 65 -4.55 -0.91 -7.94
CA LYS A 65 -4.07 -0.24 -9.14
C LYS A 65 -4.38 1.25 -9.13
N THR A 66 -5.64 1.62 -8.87
CA THR A 66 -6.02 3.04 -8.77
C THR A 66 -5.27 3.76 -7.65
N TRP A 67 -5.05 3.11 -6.52
CA TRP A 67 -4.30 3.67 -5.40
C TRP A 67 -2.85 3.96 -5.79
N LEU A 68 -2.16 3.05 -6.48
CA LEU A 68 -0.80 3.26 -7.00
C LEU A 68 -0.74 4.40 -8.02
N GLU A 69 -1.69 4.45 -8.95
CA GLU A 69 -1.79 5.55 -9.93
C GLU A 69 -1.99 6.91 -9.26
N VAL A 70 -2.87 6.97 -8.24
CA VAL A 70 -3.13 8.22 -7.50
C VAL A 70 -1.88 8.65 -6.75
N LEU A 71 -1.16 7.72 -6.11
CA LEU A 71 0.11 8.03 -5.47
C LEU A 71 1.11 8.62 -6.44
N CYS A 72 1.19 8.15 -7.69
CA CYS A 72 2.08 8.74 -8.69
C CYS A 72 1.80 10.23 -8.96
N THR A 73 0.60 10.74 -8.61
CA THR A 73 0.23 12.16 -8.76
C THR A 73 0.50 13.03 -7.52
N VAL A 74 0.96 12.44 -6.41
CA VAL A 74 1.34 13.21 -5.21
C VAL A 74 2.85 13.47 -5.15
N SER A 75 3.27 14.42 -4.32
CA SER A 75 4.69 14.79 -4.18
C SER A 75 5.54 13.59 -3.76
N GLU A 76 6.82 13.60 -4.14
CA GLU A 76 7.74 12.51 -3.80
C GLU A 76 7.86 12.30 -2.29
N GLU A 77 7.96 13.38 -1.52
CA GLU A 77 7.99 13.34 -0.06
C GLU A 77 6.78 12.57 0.50
N ASN A 78 5.58 12.92 0.04
CA ASN A 78 4.33 12.28 0.47
C ASN A 78 4.28 10.80 0.06
N ARG A 79 4.70 10.45 -1.16
CA ARG A 79 4.78 9.04 -1.57
C ARG A 79 5.77 8.24 -0.73
N ASN A 80 6.96 8.79 -0.48
CA ASN A 80 7.98 8.15 0.34
C ASN A 80 7.47 7.94 1.77
N ALA A 81 6.78 8.94 2.33
CA ALA A 81 6.14 8.84 3.64
C ALA A 81 5.06 7.75 3.68
N MET A 82 4.22 7.65 2.63
CA MET A 82 3.18 6.62 2.54
C MET A 82 3.79 5.21 2.54
N PHE A 83 4.77 4.94 1.67
CA PHE A 83 5.42 3.62 1.63
C PHE A 83 6.18 3.31 2.92
N SER A 84 6.86 4.29 3.51
CA SER A 84 7.57 4.11 4.78
C SER A 84 6.61 3.71 5.91
N ASN A 85 5.41 4.30 5.96
CA ASN A 85 4.38 3.92 6.93
C ASN A 85 3.95 2.45 6.74
N TYR A 86 3.60 2.03 5.51
CA TYR A 86 3.25 0.63 5.26
C TYR A 86 4.39 -0.33 5.61
N ILE A 87 5.62 -0.04 5.19
CA ILE A 87 6.81 -0.89 5.45
C ILE A 87 7.05 -1.05 6.96
N LYS A 88 6.98 0.05 7.72
CA LYS A 88 7.12 0.03 9.19
C LYS A 88 6.09 -0.89 9.84
N HIS A 89 4.82 -0.80 9.43
CA HIS A 89 3.76 -1.65 9.96
C HIS A 89 3.93 -3.13 9.57
N ILE A 90 4.34 -3.40 8.34
CA ILE A 90 4.59 -4.77 7.86
C ILE A 90 5.77 -5.41 8.63
N ILE A 91 6.85 -4.68 8.87
CA ILE A 91 8.01 -5.18 9.65
C ILE A 91 7.61 -5.48 11.10
N ASN A 92 6.77 -4.63 11.69
CA ASN A 92 6.28 -4.80 13.06
C ASN A 92 5.22 -5.90 13.19
N SER A 93 4.52 -6.23 12.11
CA SER A 93 3.47 -7.26 12.10
C SER A 93 3.48 -8.03 10.77
N PRO A 94 4.50 -8.88 10.53
CA PRO A 94 4.68 -9.60 9.27
C PRO A 94 3.48 -10.45 8.86
N GLN A 95 2.73 -10.98 9.82
CA GLN A 95 1.51 -11.75 9.57
C GLN A 95 0.47 -10.98 8.75
N LYS A 96 0.48 -9.64 8.77
CA LYS A 96 -0.44 -8.81 7.99
C LYS A 96 -0.18 -8.91 6.49
N ILE A 97 1.08 -9.10 6.06
CA ILE A 97 1.40 -9.19 4.63
C ILE A 97 1.26 -10.63 4.10
N ILE A 98 1.41 -11.64 4.96
CA ILE A 98 1.27 -13.06 4.60
C ILE A 98 -0.14 -13.39 4.08
N ALA A 99 -1.17 -12.69 4.56
CA ALA A 99 -2.55 -12.88 4.11
C ALA A 99 -2.81 -12.38 2.68
N PHE A 100 -1.89 -11.62 2.08
CA PHE A 100 -2.04 -11.09 0.73
C PHE A 100 -1.50 -12.05 -0.34
N ASN A 101 -2.15 -12.05 -1.50
CA ASN A 101 -1.59 -12.64 -2.71
C ASN A 101 -0.47 -11.73 -3.26
N LEU A 102 0.78 -12.00 -2.87
CA LEU A 102 1.94 -11.16 -3.23
C LEU A 102 2.30 -11.24 -4.71
N ASP A 103 2.13 -12.41 -5.34
CA ASP A 103 2.31 -12.54 -6.79
C ASP A 103 1.27 -11.71 -7.54
N GLY A 104 0.02 -11.76 -7.11
CA GLY A 104 -1.04 -10.93 -7.65
C GLY A 104 -0.79 -9.42 -7.46
N ILE A 105 -0.23 -9.01 -6.31
CA ILE A 105 0.20 -7.62 -6.07
C ILE A 105 1.30 -7.21 -7.05
N LEU A 106 2.28 -8.08 -7.28
CA LEU A 106 3.35 -7.84 -8.23
C LEU A 106 2.81 -7.70 -9.66
N GLU A 107 1.89 -8.58 -10.07
CA GLU A 107 1.22 -8.48 -11.38
C GLU A 107 0.47 -7.15 -11.56
N ILE A 108 -0.24 -6.69 -10.53
CA ILE A 108 -0.92 -5.39 -10.55
C ILE A 108 0.10 -4.26 -10.78
N PHE A 109 1.21 -4.29 -10.05
CA PHE A 109 2.30 -3.32 -10.22
C PHE A 109 2.87 -3.34 -11.64
N LEU A 110 3.17 -4.53 -12.18
CA LEU A 110 3.69 -4.70 -13.54
C LEU A 110 2.69 -4.29 -14.63
N SER A 111 1.39 -4.20 -14.31
CA SER A 111 0.34 -3.71 -15.22
C SER A 111 0.23 -2.19 -15.29
N LEU A 112 1.01 -1.45 -14.49
CA LEU A 112 1.06 0.02 -14.54
C LEU A 112 1.87 0.49 -15.76
N GLU A 113 1.66 1.74 -16.18
CA GLU A 113 2.53 2.38 -17.17
C GLU A 113 3.98 2.44 -16.67
N ASP A 114 4.96 2.33 -17.58
CA ASP A 114 6.39 2.31 -17.26
C ASP A 114 6.85 3.51 -16.40
N SER A 115 6.28 4.68 -16.65
CA SER A 115 6.52 5.90 -15.87
C SER A 115 6.08 5.72 -14.41
N ASN A 116 4.87 5.19 -14.20
CA ASN A 116 4.32 4.93 -12.88
C ASN A 116 5.07 3.80 -12.17
N GLN A 117 5.48 2.75 -12.89
CA GLN A 117 6.34 1.70 -12.33
C GLN A 117 7.64 2.29 -11.78
N LYS A 118 8.33 3.15 -12.55
CA LYS A 118 9.56 3.82 -12.10
C LYS A 118 9.32 4.69 -10.86
N ILE A 119 8.24 5.47 -10.85
CA ILE A 119 7.88 6.35 -9.72
C ILE A 119 7.64 5.52 -8.46
N VAL A 120 6.85 4.46 -8.54
CA VAL A 120 6.53 3.57 -7.42
C VAL A 120 7.78 2.84 -6.92
N SER A 121 8.55 2.21 -7.81
CA SER A 121 9.80 1.50 -7.45
C SER A 121 10.78 2.43 -6.74
N THR A 122 11.01 3.62 -7.27
CA THR A 122 11.92 4.61 -6.65
C THR A 122 11.45 4.97 -5.24
N SER A 123 10.13 5.13 -5.05
CA SER A 123 9.56 5.50 -3.75
C SER A 123 9.68 4.37 -2.73
N ILE A 124 9.44 3.12 -3.15
CA ILE A 124 9.63 1.92 -2.30
C ILE A 124 11.12 1.76 -1.94
N GLN A 125 12.02 1.90 -2.91
CA GLN A 125 13.46 1.82 -2.69
C GLN A 125 13.94 2.89 -1.71
N ASN A 126 13.44 4.12 -1.83
CA ASN A 126 13.76 5.19 -0.89
C ASN A 126 13.27 4.88 0.53
N ALA A 127 12.05 4.36 0.68
CA ALA A 127 11.52 3.95 1.97
C ALA A 127 12.35 2.80 2.60
N ILE A 128 12.76 1.80 1.79
CA ILE A 128 13.60 0.69 2.24
C ILE A 128 15.01 1.14 2.58
N LYS A 129 15.61 2.08 1.84
CA LYS A 129 16.95 2.60 2.14
C LYS A 129 17.04 3.18 3.55
N ASN A 130 15.96 3.81 4.02
CA ASN A 130 15.90 4.56 5.27
C ASN A 130 15.61 3.72 6.53
N ILE A 131 15.34 2.42 6.41
CA ILE A 131 15.18 1.51 7.56
C ILE A 131 16.50 0.85 7.96
N ASP A 132 16.60 0.40 9.22
CA ASP A 132 17.78 -0.26 9.77
C ASP A 132 18.06 -1.64 9.15
N GLN A 133 19.26 -2.17 9.37
CA GLN A 133 19.69 -3.43 8.74
C GLN A 133 18.88 -4.65 9.20
N ASP A 134 18.43 -4.69 10.45
CA ASP A 134 17.64 -5.82 10.95
C ASP A 134 16.22 -5.78 10.39
N SER A 135 15.65 -4.58 10.27
CA SER A 135 14.40 -4.34 9.55
C SER A 135 14.47 -4.74 8.07
N LYS A 136 15.59 -4.43 7.37
CA LYS A 136 15.82 -4.87 5.98
C LYS A 136 15.86 -6.40 5.87
N ARG A 137 16.56 -7.06 6.80
CA ARG A 137 16.63 -8.54 6.87
C ARG A 137 15.27 -9.18 7.14
N LYS A 138 14.40 -8.54 7.92
CA LYS A 138 13.00 -9.02 8.09
C LYS A 138 12.22 -8.85 6.80
N LEU A 139 12.32 -7.69 6.16
CA LEU A 139 11.55 -7.38 4.96
C LEU A 139 11.91 -8.30 3.77
N ILE A 140 13.19 -8.60 3.54
CA ILE A 140 13.62 -9.47 2.43
C ILE A 140 13.05 -10.90 2.52
N LEU A 141 12.73 -11.38 3.73
CA LEU A 141 12.10 -12.68 3.97
C LEU A 141 10.61 -12.68 3.61
N LEU A 142 9.97 -11.52 3.54
CA LEU A 142 8.55 -11.37 3.23
C LEU A 142 8.29 -11.10 1.75
N ILE A 143 9.30 -10.62 1.03
CA ILE A 143 9.16 -10.22 -0.38
C ILE A 143 9.52 -11.40 -1.30
N PRO A 144 8.64 -11.76 -2.25
CA PRO A 144 8.92 -12.77 -3.27
C PRO A 144 10.22 -12.48 -4.04
N GLU A 145 10.97 -13.52 -4.40
CA GLU A 145 12.30 -13.36 -5.01
C GLU A 145 12.27 -12.56 -6.33
N ASN A 146 11.23 -12.78 -7.13
CA ASN A 146 10.97 -12.07 -8.39
C ASN A 146 10.70 -10.56 -8.18
N ALA A 147 10.28 -10.13 -6.98
CA ALA A 147 10.01 -8.74 -6.64
C ALA A 147 11.23 -8.01 -6.03
N ARG A 148 12.25 -8.74 -5.55
CA ARG A 148 13.41 -8.16 -4.82
C ARG A 148 14.13 -7.05 -5.60
N LYS A 149 14.42 -7.30 -6.88
CA LYS A 149 15.09 -6.32 -7.75
C LYS A 149 14.30 -5.02 -7.92
N ILE A 150 12.97 -5.11 -7.94
CA ILE A 150 12.08 -3.95 -8.11
C ILE A 150 12.12 -3.08 -6.87
N VAL A 151 12.10 -3.70 -5.69
CA VAL A 151 12.09 -3.00 -4.39
C VAL A 151 13.47 -2.58 -3.89
N GLY A 152 14.55 -2.94 -4.60
CA GLY A 152 15.92 -2.49 -4.32
C GLY A 152 16.75 -3.43 -3.44
N PHE A 153 16.42 -4.73 -3.45
CA PHE A 153 17.25 -5.81 -2.89
C PHE A 153 17.97 -6.58 -3.99
#